data_AF-A0A4Y2X2J0-F1
#
_entry.id   AF-A0A4Y2X2J0-F1
#
_cell.length_a   1.000
_cell.length_b   1.000
_cell.length_c   1.000
_cell.angle_alpha   90.00
_cell.angle_beta   90.00
_cell.angle_gamma   90.00
#
_symmetry.space_group_name_H-M   'P 1'
#
loop_
_entity.id
_entity.type
_entity.pdbx_description
1 polymer ?
#
loop_
_entity_poly.entity_id
_entity_poly.type
_entity_poly.pdbx_seq_one_letter_code
_entity_poly.pdbx_strand_id
1 'polypeptide(L)'
;MYVQKRKELVKEYEKQEKRLKEMKASGKSTKVAEKATKEALTRKQQKNQPKKQNDDENGPTELIKRPKEYLVKFHFPNPPPLNPPILGLHNVNFAYSGQPPLFKNVDFGIDMSSR
;
A
#
# COMPACT_ATOMS: atom_id res chain seq x y z
N MET A 1 12.11 -8.88 -16.13
CA MET A 1 12.01 -9.39 -14.74
C MET A 1 10.62 -9.25 -14.13
N TYR A 2 10.02 -8.05 -14.02
CA TYR A 2 8.76 -7.84 -13.28
C TYR A 2 7.56 -8.64 -13.83
N VAL A 3 7.46 -8.79 -15.15
CA VAL A 3 6.36 -9.51 -15.81
C VAL A 3 6.40 -11.03 -15.54
N GLN A 4 7.58 -11.64 -15.45
CA GLN A 4 7.75 -13.07 -15.15
C GLN A 4 7.36 -13.37 -13.69
N LYS A 5 7.93 -12.61 -12.74
CA LYS A 5 7.58 -12.74 -11.31
C LYS A 5 6.08 -12.53 -11.06
N ARG A 6 5.44 -11.64 -11.83
CA ARG A 6 3.98 -11.43 -11.80
C ARG A 6 3.20 -12.64 -12.30
N LYS A 7 3.58 -13.21 -13.46
CA LYS A 7 2.94 -14.41 -14.00
C LYS A 7 3.06 -15.60 -13.03
N GLU A 8 4.16 -15.70 -12.32
CA GLU A 8 4.37 -16.72 -11.29
C GLU A 8 3.46 -16.49 -10.07
N LEU A 9 3.41 -15.27 -9.53
CA LEU A 9 2.53 -14.91 -8.41
C LEU A 9 1.05 -15.13 -8.71
N VAL A 10 0.59 -14.79 -9.92
CA VAL A 10 -0.79 -15.03 -10.35
C VAL A 10 -1.10 -16.53 -10.42
N LYS A 11 -0.19 -17.33 -11.01
CA LYS A 11 -0.35 -18.80 -11.06
C LYS A 11 -0.39 -19.44 -9.67
N GLU A 12 0.40 -18.93 -8.73
CA GLU A 12 0.39 -19.42 -7.34
C GLU A 12 -0.89 -19.03 -6.60
N TYR A 13 -1.37 -17.79 -6.80
CA TYR A 13 -2.64 -17.32 -6.27
C TYR A 13 -3.82 -18.19 -6.76
N GLU A 14 -3.90 -18.46 -8.07
CA GLU A 14 -4.95 -19.30 -8.66
C GLU A 14 -4.92 -20.73 -8.12
N LYS A 15 -3.73 -21.32 -7.97
CA LYS A 15 -3.56 -22.66 -7.36
C LYS A 15 -4.04 -22.68 -5.91
N GLN A 16 -3.74 -21.63 -5.14
CA GLN A 16 -4.19 -21.51 -3.76
C GLN A 16 -5.71 -21.36 -3.69
N GLU A 17 -6.30 -20.51 -4.52
CA GLU A 17 -7.74 -20.28 -4.58
C GLU A 17 -8.50 -21.56 -4.95
N LYS A 18 -8.02 -22.30 -5.96
CA LYS A 18 -8.60 -23.58 -6.37
C LYS A 18 -8.60 -24.60 -5.22
N ARG A 19 -7.50 -24.74 -4.48
CA ARG A 19 -7.41 -25.64 -3.32
C ARG A 19 -8.34 -25.24 -2.17
N LEU A 20 -8.45 -23.94 -1.90
CA LEU A 20 -9.41 -23.43 -0.90
C LEU A 20 -10.84 -23.73 -1.31
N LYS A 21 -11.17 -23.55 -2.60
CA LYS A 21 -12.50 -23.85 -3.15
C LYS A 21 -12.82 -25.34 -3.05
N GLU A 22 -11.89 -26.21 -3.41
CA GLU A 22 -12.03 -27.68 -3.29
C GLU A 22 -12.22 -28.11 -1.82
N MET A 23 -11.42 -27.57 -0.88
CA MET A 23 -11.58 -27.91 0.54
C MET A 23 -12.89 -27.41 1.13
N LYS A 24 -13.37 -26.24 0.71
CA LYS A 24 -14.70 -25.72 1.11
C LYS A 24 -15.82 -26.56 0.49
N ALA A 25 -15.70 -26.96 -0.77
CA ALA A 25 -16.65 -27.83 -1.45
C ALA A 25 -16.70 -29.25 -0.85
N SER A 26 -15.57 -29.73 -0.31
CA SER A 26 -15.47 -30.99 0.46
C SER A 26 -16.13 -30.91 1.85
N GLY A 27 -16.84 -29.84 2.18
CA GLY A 27 -17.58 -29.69 3.45
C GLY A 27 -16.76 -29.17 4.62
N LYS A 28 -15.49 -28.77 4.43
CA LYS A 28 -14.69 -28.16 5.49
C LYS A 28 -15.10 -26.70 5.69
N SER A 29 -15.31 -26.31 6.94
CA SER A 29 -15.56 -24.91 7.30
C SER A 29 -14.44 -23.99 6.82
N THR A 30 -14.79 -22.74 6.49
CA THR A 30 -13.89 -21.72 5.94
C THR A 30 -12.62 -21.54 6.78
N LYS A 31 -12.76 -21.48 8.10
CA LYS A 31 -11.66 -21.34 9.05
C LYS A 31 -10.70 -22.54 9.06
N VAL A 32 -11.25 -23.75 8.90
CA VAL A 32 -10.47 -25.00 8.88
C VAL A 32 -9.72 -25.13 7.55
N ALA A 33 -10.38 -24.79 6.44
CA ALA A 33 -9.76 -24.78 5.12
C ALA A 33 -8.58 -23.79 5.06
N GLU A 34 -8.74 -22.59 5.62
CA GLU A 34 -7.69 -21.57 5.69
C GLU A 34 -6.50 -22.01 6.56
N LYS A 35 -6.77 -22.55 7.75
CA LYS A 35 -5.73 -23.07 8.65
C LYS A 35 -4.94 -24.21 7.99
N ALA A 36 -5.63 -25.19 7.42
CA ALA A 36 -4.99 -26.31 6.73
C ALA A 36 -4.17 -25.87 5.50
N THR A 37 -4.62 -24.84 4.77
CA THR A 37 -3.80 -24.28 3.67
C THR A 37 -2.56 -23.54 4.17
N LYS A 38 -2.63 -22.81 5.29
CA LYS A 38 -1.46 -22.14 5.89
C LYS A 38 -0.43 -23.16 6.36
N GLU A 39 -0.87 -24.22 7.04
CA GLU A 39 0.01 -25.30 7.53
C GLU A 39 0.66 -26.09 6.38
N ALA A 40 -0.08 -26.32 5.29
CA ALA A 40 0.49 -26.99 4.11
C ALA A 40 1.55 -26.12 3.39
N LEU A 41 1.40 -24.80 3.44
CA LEU A 41 2.37 -23.86 2.85
C LEU A 41 3.64 -23.77 3.68
N THR A 42 3.52 -23.61 5.01
CA THR A 42 4.68 -23.58 5.92
C THR A 42 5.49 -24.89 5.85
N ARG A 43 4.80 -26.04 5.80
CA ARG A 43 5.46 -27.35 5.67
C ARG A 43 6.18 -27.55 4.34
N LYS A 44 5.66 -26.98 3.25
CA LYS A 44 6.33 -27.02 1.94
C LYS A 44 7.58 -26.16 1.88
N GLN A 45 7.56 -24.98 2.52
CA GLN A 45 8.74 -24.11 2.60
C GLN A 45 9.86 -24.75 3.42
N GLN A 46 9.53 -25.34 4.57
CA GLN A 46 10.51 -26.04 5.42
C GLN A 46 11.19 -27.23 4.72
N LYS A 47 10.49 -27.91 3.78
CA LYS A 47 11.03 -29.07 3.06
C LYS A 47 11.94 -28.71 1.88
N ASN A 48 11.89 -27.46 1.41
CA ASN A 48 12.65 -26.99 0.24
C ASN A 48 13.85 -26.10 0.59
N GLN A 49 14.14 -25.85 1.88
CA GLN A 49 15.35 -25.14 2.30
C GLN A 49 16.55 -26.11 2.38
N PRO A 50 17.63 -25.91 1.61
CA PRO A 50 18.93 -26.46 1.98
C PRO A 50 19.41 -25.78 3.27
N LYS A 51 20.02 -26.53 4.19
CA LYS A 51 20.57 -26.03 5.46
C LYS A 51 21.52 -24.84 5.23
N LYS A 52 21.00 -23.61 5.24
CA LYS A 52 21.76 -22.38 5.41
C LYS A 52 21.01 -21.49 6.40
N GLN A 53 21.67 -21.25 7.52
CA GLN A 53 21.30 -20.30 8.57
C GLN A 53 21.02 -18.93 7.94
N ASN A 54 19.77 -18.49 8.02
CA ASN A 54 19.37 -17.09 8.08
C ASN A 54 18.00 -17.09 8.74
N ASP A 55 17.96 -16.58 9.97
CA ASP A 55 16.95 -16.87 10.99
C ASP A 55 15.84 -15.79 11.07
N ASP A 56 15.65 -14.97 10.03
CA ASP A 56 14.79 -13.77 10.13
C ASP A 56 13.59 -13.70 9.15
N GLU A 57 13.32 -14.74 8.35
CA GLU A 57 12.15 -14.75 7.43
C GLU A 57 11.12 -15.87 7.70
N ASN A 58 11.21 -16.57 8.83
CA ASN A 58 10.31 -17.68 9.19
C ASN A 58 9.03 -17.22 9.91
N GLY A 59 8.44 -16.10 9.48
CA GLY A 59 7.09 -15.73 9.90
C GLY A 59 6.03 -16.69 9.32
N PRO A 60 4.86 -16.86 9.97
CA PRO A 60 3.78 -17.69 9.43
C PRO A 60 3.37 -17.18 8.04
N THR A 61 3.56 -18.01 7.01
CA THR A 61 3.21 -17.67 5.63
C THR A 61 1.74 -17.22 5.54
N GLU A 62 1.53 -15.94 5.26
CA GLU A 62 0.20 -15.42 4.95
C GLU A 62 -0.31 -16.01 3.63
N LEU A 63 -1.63 -16.13 3.48
CA LEU A 63 -2.19 -16.49 2.17
C LEU A 63 -1.82 -15.41 1.16
N ILE A 64 -1.55 -15.84 -0.08
CA ILE A 64 -1.31 -14.93 -1.19
C ILE A 64 -2.62 -14.14 -1.38
N LYS A 65 -2.55 -12.83 -1.16
CA LYS A 65 -3.65 -11.91 -1.43
C LYS A 65 -3.77 -11.75 -2.94
N ARG A 66 -5.00 -11.48 -3.43
CA ARG A 66 -5.23 -11.22 -4.86
C ARG A 66 -4.22 -10.19 -5.35
N PRO A 67 -3.35 -10.53 -6.31
CA PRO A 67 -2.39 -9.57 -6.85
C PRO A 67 -3.17 -8.38 -7.42
N LYS A 68 -3.01 -7.19 -6.83
CA LYS A 68 -3.59 -5.96 -7.35
C LYS A 68 -2.70 -5.48 -8.50
N GLU A 69 -3.30 -5.28 -9.66
CA GLU A 69 -2.58 -4.87 -10.87
C GLU A 69 -1.93 -3.48 -10.73
N TYR A 70 -2.57 -2.61 -9.94
CA TYR A 70 -2.06 -1.29 -9.63
C TYR A 70 -2.57 -0.86 -8.25
N LEU A 71 -1.69 -0.26 -7.45
CA LEU A 71 -2.07 0.44 -6.23
C LEU A 71 -1.71 1.90 -6.46
N VAL A 72 -2.72 2.75 -6.60
CA VAL A 72 -2.53 4.19 -6.78
C VAL A 72 -1.85 4.73 -5.53
N LYS A 73 -0.60 5.17 -5.67
CA LYS A 73 0.12 5.88 -4.62
C LYS A 73 0.27 7.32 -5.06
N PHE A 74 -0.45 8.23 -4.39
CA PHE A 74 -0.22 9.65 -4.54
C PHE A 74 1.13 9.97 -3.90
N HIS A 75 2.13 10.18 -4.73
CA HIS A 75 3.47 10.53 -4.30
C HIS A 75 3.80 11.91 -4.85
N PHE A 76 4.05 12.83 -3.93
CA PHE A 76 4.68 14.11 -4.23
C PHE A 76 6.11 14.03 -3.69
N PRO A 77 7.13 14.35 -4.51
CA PRO A 77 8.51 14.35 -4.03
C PRO A 77 8.68 15.44 -2.97
N ASN A 78 9.52 15.18 -1.97
CA ASN A 78 9.83 16.17 -0.94
C ASN A 78 10.63 17.31 -1.57
N PRO A 79 10.19 18.57 -1.44
CA PRO A 79 10.95 19.71 -1.92
C PRO A 79 12.26 19.89 -1.12
N PRO A 80 13.30 20.51 -1.71
CA PRO A 80 14.48 20.92 -0.97
C PRO A 80 14.11 21.95 0.12
N PRO A 81 14.91 22.07 1.19
CA PRO A 81 14.68 23.09 2.22
C PRO A 81 14.75 24.48 1.61
N LEU A 82 13.76 25.33 1.92
CA LEU A 82 13.68 26.72 1.50
C LEU A 82 13.82 27.61 2.74
N ASN A 83 14.63 28.67 2.64
CA ASN A 83 14.73 29.66 3.70
C ASN A 83 13.47 30.57 3.71
N PRO A 84 12.88 30.87 4.88
CA PRO A 84 11.76 31.82 4.97
C PRO A 84 12.12 33.23 4.44
N PRO A 85 11.14 34.04 3.95
CA PRO A 85 9.70 33.78 3.88
C PRO A 85 9.29 33.00 2.62
N ILE A 86 8.32 32.10 2.77
CA ILE A 86 7.94 31.16 1.71
C ILE A 86 6.84 31.75 0.82
N LEU A 87 5.68 32.03 1.39
CA LEU A 87 4.63 32.78 0.72
C LEU A 87 3.77 33.48 1.76
N GLY A 88 3.47 34.76 1.52
CA GLY A 88 2.62 35.54 2.40
C GLY A 88 1.91 36.67 1.67
N LEU A 89 0.71 36.98 2.15
CA LEU A 89 -0.07 38.16 1.87
C LEU A 89 0.13 39.13 3.03
N HIS A 90 0.42 40.39 2.71
CA HIS A 90 0.63 41.44 3.70
C HIS A 90 -0.24 42.66 3.37
N ASN A 91 -1.06 43.11 4.31
CA ASN A 91 -1.97 44.26 4.18
C ASN A 91 -2.83 44.23 2.90
N VAL A 92 -3.28 43.05 2.49
CA VAL A 92 -3.97 42.88 1.20
C VAL A 92 -5.43 43.33 1.31
N ASN A 93 -5.82 44.18 0.36
CA ASN A 93 -7.21 44.54 0.08
C ASN A 93 -7.55 44.05 -1.33
N PHE A 94 -8.66 43.34 -1.50
CA PHE A 94 -9.05 42.80 -2.80
C PHE A 94 -10.56 42.94 -3.02
N ALA A 95 -10.92 43.39 -4.22
CA ALA A 95 -12.30 43.51 -4.71
C ALA A 95 -12.31 43.25 -6.22
N TYR A 96 -13.39 42.66 -6.72
CA TYR A 96 -13.68 42.70 -8.16
C TYR A 96 -14.22 44.08 -8.55
N SER A 97 -14.05 44.47 -9.82
CA SER A 97 -14.54 45.77 -10.31
C SER A 97 -16.04 45.92 -10.10
N GLY A 98 -16.47 47.05 -9.53
CA GLY A 98 -17.87 47.34 -9.24
C GLY A 98 -18.49 46.51 -8.12
N GLN A 99 -17.71 45.71 -7.39
CA GLN A 99 -18.18 44.87 -6.29
C GLN A 99 -17.63 45.33 -4.93
N PRO A 100 -18.31 44.99 -3.83
CA PRO A 100 -17.76 45.22 -2.51
C PRO A 100 -16.46 44.41 -2.30
N PRO A 101 -15.54 44.93 -1.47
CA PRO A 101 -14.28 44.26 -1.16
C PRO A 101 -14.50 42.92 -0.47
N LEU A 102 -13.82 41.90 -0.97
CA LEU A 102 -13.81 40.53 -0.44
C LEU A 102 -12.81 40.37 0.69
N PHE A 103 -11.66 41.04 0.57
CA PHE A 103 -10.62 41.05 1.59
C PHE A 103 -10.28 42.49 1.96
N LYS A 104 -10.17 42.74 3.26
CA LYS A 104 -9.73 44.02 3.82
C LYS A 104 -8.62 43.76 4.84
N ASN A 105 -7.48 44.41 4.63
CA ASN A 105 -6.32 44.34 5.51
C ASN A 105 -5.94 42.92 5.93
N VAL A 106 -5.79 42.03 4.95
CA VAL A 106 -5.46 40.61 5.19
C VAL A 106 -3.96 40.41 5.25
N ASP A 107 -3.51 39.85 6.37
CA ASP A 107 -2.18 39.28 6.58
C ASP A 107 -2.31 37.76 6.69
N PHE A 108 -1.66 37.02 5.78
CA PHE A 108 -1.75 35.56 5.74
C PHE A 108 -0.46 34.95 5.20
N GLY A 109 0.19 34.08 5.96
CA GLY A 109 1.43 33.40 5.55
C GLY A 109 1.27 31.88 5.52
N ILE A 110 2.05 31.23 4.65
CA ILE A 110 2.25 29.77 4.66
C ILE A 110 3.74 29.44 4.76
N ASP A 111 4.05 28.29 5.34
CA ASP A 111 5.39 27.77 5.58
C ASP A 111 5.52 26.32 5.06
N MET A 112 6.73 25.72 5.05
CA MET A 112 6.99 24.36 4.54
C MET A 112 6.20 23.27 5.30
N SER A 113 5.72 23.59 6.50
CA SER A 113 4.99 22.69 7.39
C SER A 113 3.47 22.92 7.42
N SER A 114 2.97 23.94 6.71
CA SER A 114 1.54 24.23 6.64
C SER A 114 0.76 23.07 5.99
N ARG A 115 -0.38 22.70 6.59
CA ARG A 115 -1.24 21.58 6.15
C ARG A 115 -2.69 22.01 6.04
#